data_AF-A0A9W6ZGY7-F1
#
_entry.id   AF-A0A9W6ZGY7-F1
#
_cell.length_a   1.000
_cell.length_b   1.000
_cell.length_c   1.000
_cell.angle_alpha   90.00
_cell.angle_beta   90.00
_cell.angle_gamma   90.00
#
_symmetry.space_group_name_H-M   'P 1'
#
loop_
_entity.id
_entity.type
_entity.pdbx_description
1 polymer ?
#
loop_
_entity_poly.entity_id
_entity_poly.type
_entity_poly.pdbx_seq_one_letter_code
_entity_poly.pdbx_strand_id
1 'polypeptide(L)'
;MSTSTITPYLGALLAIIAWGTFTVPSKAPSVVSCDLHPLWFQLYVSVGVSASSLLLLPLRPDSLSDFTPFGTISAIMWVMANTAAMAGVKLLGIATAQSTWAGIIAIVSFASSLVFFNDEPLSMPLAVLGVVFLIVGIVILAAVSSRSDSNAPNTPPPGDSSPPDQTDALLNNLLDDPIQPFEPQSPLLSP
;
A
#
# COMPACT_ATOMS: atom_id res chain seq x y z
N MET A 1 -11.14 36.28 8.05
CA MET A 1 -11.46 34.94 7.48
C MET A 1 -12.53 34.32 8.35
N SER A 2 -13.73 34.08 7.83
CA SER A 2 -14.80 33.40 8.57
C SER A 2 -14.36 31.97 8.89
N THR A 3 -14.87 31.43 9.99
CA THR A 3 -14.60 30.07 10.47
C THR A 3 -14.91 28.99 9.41
N SER A 4 -15.74 29.28 8.41
CA SER A 4 -16.04 28.39 7.28
C SER A 4 -14.89 28.20 6.30
N THR A 5 -13.99 29.18 6.17
CA THR A 5 -12.90 29.13 5.19
C THR A 5 -11.69 28.36 5.72
N ILE A 6 -11.42 28.38 7.02
CA ILE A 6 -10.22 27.74 7.59
C ILE A 6 -10.36 26.21 7.73
N THR A 7 -11.57 25.72 7.99
CA THR A 7 -11.86 24.28 8.14
C THR A 7 -11.45 23.43 6.94
N PRO A 8 -11.76 23.77 5.67
CA PRO A 8 -11.34 22.96 4.52
C PRO A 8 -9.82 22.95 4.33
N TYR A 9 -9.10 24.05 4.61
CA TYR A 9 -7.64 24.07 4.51
C TYR A 9 -6.98 23.18 5.56
N LEU A 10 -7.49 23.19 6.80
CA LEU A 10 -7.02 22.28 7.84
C LEU A 10 -7.30 20.82 7.49
N GLY A 11 -8.49 20.54 6.94
CA GLY A 11 -8.85 19.21 6.45
C GLY A 11 -7.91 18.74 5.33
N ALA A 12 -7.59 19.61 4.38
CA ALA A 12 -6.65 19.31 3.30
C ALA A 12 -5.24 19.03 3.83
N LEU A 13 -4.74 19.83 4.80
CA LEU A 13 -3.42 19.62 5.39
C LEU A 13 -3.36 18.28 6.16
N LEU A 14 -4.39 17.96 6.94
CA LEU A 14 -4.48 16.68 7.63
C LEU A 14 -4.54 15.52 6.64
N ALA A 15 -5.30 15.67 5.55
CA ALA A 15 -5.37 14.68 4.49
C ALA A 15 -4.00 14.46 3.84
N ILE A 16 -3.25 15.52 3.52
CA ILE A 16 -1.90 15.41 2.95
C ILE A 16 -0.97 14.64 3.88
N ILE A 17 -1.00 14.91 5.18
CA ILE A 17 -0.14 14.20 6.15
C ILE A 17 -0.57 12.75 6.28
N ALA A 18 -1.86 12.48 6.47
CA ALA A 18 -2.38 11.12 6.63
C ALA A 18 -2.16 10.26 5.38
N TRP A 19 -2.52 10.78 4.20
CA TRP A 19 -2.31 10.12 2.91
C TRP A 19 -0.87 10.13 2.41
N GLY A 20 -0.02 11.02 2.90
CA GLY A 20 1.41 10.99 2.59
C GLY A 20 2.15 9.93 3.42
N THR A 21 1.68 9.67 4.65
CA THR A 21 2.37 8.79 5.60
C THR A 21 1.83 7.36 5.63
N PHE A 22 0.65 7.07 5.07
CA PHE A 22 0.03 5.74 5.18
C PHE A 22 0.88 4.59 4.61
N THR A 23 1.76 4.86 3.63
CA THR A 23 2.66 3.85 3.07
C THR A 23 3.91 3.65 3.89
N VAL A 24 4.30 4.58 4.77
CA VAL A 24 5.56 4.52 5.54
C VAL A 24 5.67 3.25 6.39
N PRO A 25 4.61 2.81 7.12
CA PRO A 25 4.66 1.57 7.89
C PRO A 25 4.98 0.32 7.06
N SER A 26 4.68 0.32 5.77
CA SER A 26 4.97 -0.82 4.88
C SER A 26 6.48 -1.09 4.70
N LYS A 27 7.33 -0.10 4.99
CA LYS A 27 8.80 -0.22 4.94
C LYS A 27 9.44 -0.30 6.32
N ALA A 28 8.66 -0.37 7.40
CA ALA A 28 9.21 -0.60 8.72
C ALA A 28 10.00 -1.93 8.73
N PRO A 29 11.21 -1.99 9.35
CA PRO A 29 12.04 -3.20 9.34
C PRO A 29 11.30 -4.45 9.82
N SER A 30 10.43 -4.29 10.82
CA SER A 30 9.59 -5.36 11.37
C SER A 30 8.55 -5.92 10.39
N VAL A 31 8.08 -5.11 9.43
CA VAL A 31 7.13 -5.53 8.41
C VAL A 31 7.86 -6.18 7.23
N VAL A 32 9.01 -5.61 6.86
CA VAL A 32 9.88 -6.15 5.80
C VAL A 32 10.45 -7.51 6.19
N SER A 33 10.82 -7.72 7.47
CA SER A 33 11.33 -9.00 7.96
C SER A 33 10.33 -10.15 7.88
N CYS A 34 9.03 -9.85 7.82
CA CYS A 34 7.97 -10.87 7.74
C CYS A 34 7.64 -11.30 6.29
N ASP A 35 8.24 -10.66 5.28
CA ASP A 35 7.96 -10.84 3.84
C ASP A 35 6.46 -11.08 3.53
N LEU A 36 5.61 -10.22 4.08
CA LEU A 36 4.18 -10.39 3.94
C LEU A 36 3.74 -10.21 2.48
N HIS A 37 2.83 -11.08 2.04
CA HIS A 37 2.17 -10.91 0.76
C HIS A 37 1.37 -9.60 0.74
N PRO A 38 1.40 -8.79 -0.34
CA PRO A 38 0.71 -7.49 -0.42
C PRO A 38 -0.78 -7.54 -0.08
N LEU A 39 -1.42 -8.70 -0.31
CA LEU A 39 -2.82 -8.95 0.04
C LEU A 39 -3.10 -8.81 1.54
N TRP A 40 -2.18 -9.24 2.41
CA TRP A 40 -2.32 -9.09 3.85
C TRP A 40 -2.26 -7.62 4.26
N PHE A 41 -1.35 -6.86 3.66
CA PHE A 41 -1.27 -5.42 3.90
C PHE A 41 -2.56 -4.70 3.47
N GLN A 42 -3.11 -5.07 2.31
CA GLN A 42 -4.40 -4.56 1.85
C GLN A 42 -5.54 -4.89 2.81
N LEU A 43 -5.55 -6.10 3.39
CA LEU A 43 -6.57 -6.52 4.35
C LEU A 43 -6.53 -5.65 5.60
N TYR A 44 -5.34 -5.40 6.17
CA TYR A 44 -5.19 -4.51 7.32
C TYR A 44 -5.66 -3.08 7.02
N VAL A 45 -5.32 -2.55 5.84
CA VAL A 45 -5.81 -1.24 5.38
C VAL A 45 -7.33 -1.23 5.27
N SER A 46 -7.93 -2.28 4.69
CA SER A 46 -9.37 -2.37 4.47
C SER A 46 -10.14 -2.48 5.80
N VAL A 47 -9.61 -3.25 6.77
CA VAL A 47 -10.15 -3.32 8.13
C VAL A 47 -10.05 -1.97 8.82
N GLY A 48 -8.91 -1.27 8.70
CA GLY A 48 -8.73 0.07 9.25
C GLY A 48 -9.72 1.08 8.68
N VAL A 49 -9.90 1.10 7.36
CA VAL A 49 -10.89 1.94 6.68
C VAL A 49 -12.28 1.59 7.17
N SER A 50 -12.67 0.31 7.17
CA SER A 50 -13.99 -0.13 7.64
C SER A 50 -14.27 0.26 9.09
N ALA A 51 -13.30 0.07 9.99
CA ALA A 51 -13.43 0.42 11.40
C ALA A 51 -13.55 1.94 11.60
N SER A 52 -12.73 2.73 10.88
CA SER A 52 -12.81 4.19 10.92
C SER A 52 -14.13 4.72 10.37
N SER A 53 -14.65 4.14 9.29
CA SER A 53 -15.97 4.49 8.74
C SER A 53 -17.09 4.13 9.71
N LEU A 54 -17.01 2.99 10.38
CA LEU A 54 -18.00 2.59 11.38
C LEU A 54 -18.00 3.53 12.60
N LEU A 55 -16.83 4.04 12.99
CA LEU A 55 -16.70 5.01 14.08
C LEU A 55 -17.28 6.38 13.71
N LEU A 56 -17.24 6.76 12.44
CA LEU A 56 -17.81 8.01 11.93
C LEU A 56 -19.33 7.92 11.67
N LEU A 57 -19.87 6.72 11.54
CA LEU A 57 -21.29 6.47 11.24
C LEU A 57 -22.26 7.19 12.21
N PRO A 58 -22.05 7.20 13.54
CA PRO A 58 -22.95 7.88 14.48
C PRO A 58 -23.00 9.41 14.29
N LEU A 59 -21.98 10.01 13.65
CA LEU A 59 -21.95 11.46 13.37
C LEU A 59 -22.85 11.85 12.19
N ARG A 60 -23.36 10.88 11.43
CA ARG A 60 -24.34 11.08 10.35
C ARG A 60 -25.44 10.00 10.40
N PRO A 61 -26.39 10.12 11.34
CA PRO A 61 -27.44 9.13 11.55
C PRO A 61 -28.32 8.90 10.31
N ASP A 62 -28.48 9.91 9.44
CA ASP A 62 -29.26 9.81 8.21
C ASP A 62 -28.61 8.91 7.15
N SER A 63 -27.32 8.62 7.27
CA SER A 63 -26.54 7.92 6.24
C SER A 63 -26.88 6.43 6.08
N LEU A 64 -27.54 5.81 7.05
CA LEU A 64 -27.97 4.40 6.96
C LEU A 64 -29.15 4.19 6.03
N SER A 65 -29.96 5.23 5.79
CA SER A 65 -31.12 5.15 4.89
C SER A 65 -30.73 5.27 3.40
N ASP A 66 -29.53 5.79 3.11
CA ASP A 66 -29.04 6.06 1.76
C ASP A 66 -28.10 4.97 1.23
N PHE A 67 -28.30 3.72 1.67
CA PHE A 67 -27.46 2.62 1.19
C PHE A 67 -27.66 2.40 -0.31
N THR A 68 -26.59 2.64 -1.07
CA THR A 68 -26.59 2.50 -2.53
C THR A 68 -25.65 1.38 -2.98
N PRO A 69 -26.09 0.47 -3.87
CA PRO A 69 -25.23 -0.59 -4.39
C PRO A 69 -24.00 -0.06 -5.14
N PHE A 70 -24.08 1.17 -5.67
CA PHE A 70 -22.94 1.83 -6.31
C PHE A 70 -21.76 2.06 -5.36
N GLY A 71 -22.04 2.27 -4.06
CA GLY A 71 -20.99 2.41 -3.05
C GLY A 71 -20.19 1.13 -2.87
N THR A 72 -20.87 -0.02 -2.85
CA THR A 72 -20.22 -1.34 -2.76
C THR A 72 -19.37 -1.64 -3.99
N ILE A 73 -19.88 -1.36 -5.20
CA ILE A 73 -19.13 -1.56 -6.44
C ILE A 73 -17.88 -0.69 -6.46
N SER A 74 -18.01 0.58 -6.06
CA SER A 74 -16.88 1.51 -5.96
C SER A 74 -15.84 1.02 -4.95
N ALA A 75 -16.27 0.50 -3.79
CA ALA A 75 -15.37 -0.06 -2.79
C ALA A 75 -14.60 -1.28 -3.31
N ILE A 76 -15.27 -2.19 -4.03
CA ILE A 76 -14.60 -3.36 -4.65
C ILE A 76 -13.55 -2.90 -5.66
N MET A 77 -13.91 -1.95 -6.54
CA MET A 77 -12.95 -1.38 -7.50
C MET A 77 -11.77 -0.71 -6.80
N TRP A 78 -12.02 0.04 -5.72
CA TRP A 78 -10.97 0.69 -4.94
C TRP A 78 -10.03 -0.32 -4.30
N VAL A 79 -10.54 -1.40 -3.70
CA VAL A 79 -9.70 -2.45 -3.10
C VAL A 79 -8.84 -3.15 -4.15
N MET A 80 -9.40 -3.49 -5.32
CA MET A 80 -8.63 -4.10 -6.41
C MET A 80 -7.51 -3.17 -6.90
N ALA A 81 -7.83 -1.89 -7.12
CA ALA A 81 -6.85 -0.88 -7.52
C ALA A 81 -5.74 -0.70 -6.46
N ASN A 82 -6.11 -0.63 -5.18
CA ASN A 82 -5.15 -0.45 -4.09
C ASN A 82 -4.27 -1.69 -3.90
N THR A 83 -4.79 -2.89 -4.11
CA THR A 83 -4.00 -4.13 -4.10
C THR A 83 -2.93 -4.12 -5.20
N ALA A 84 -3.30 -3.72 -6.42
CA ALA A 84 -2.37 -3.58 -7.52
C ALA A 84 -1.32 -2.47 -7.25
N ALA A 85 -1.74 -1.36 -6.64
CA ALA A 85 -0.83 -0.29 -6.24
C ALA A 85 0.20 -0.77 -5.21
N MET A 86 -0.21 -1.55 -4.21
CA MET A 86 0.69 -2.12 -3.20
C MET A 86 1.69 -3.11 -3.81
N ALA A 87 1.27 -3.90 -4.81
CA ALA A 87 2.21 -4.72 -5.57
C ALA A 87 3.26 -3.86 -6.30
N GLY A 88 2.82 -2.73 -6.90
CA GLY A 88 3.72 -1.74 -7.50
C GLY A 88 4.69 -1.11 -6.49
N VAL A 89 4.24 -0.80 -5.26
CA VAL A 89 5.08 -0.27 -4.18
C VAL A 89 6.19 -1.26 -3.78
N LYS A 90 5.91 -2.57 -3.78
CA LYS A 90 6.92 -3.61 -3.49
C LYS A 90 8.03 -3.60 -4.56
N LEU A 91 7.68 -3.34 -5.82
CA LEU A 91 8.61 -3.38 -6.96
C LEU A 91 9.37 -2.06 -7.22
N LEU A 92 8.69 -0.90 -7.14
CA LEU A 92 9.23 0.40 -7.58
C LEU A 92 9.66 1.31 -6.42
N GLY A 93 9.44 0.87 -5.18
CA GLY A 93 9.63 1.68 -3.99
C GLY A 93 8.47 2.66 -3.72
N ILE A 94 8.39 3.15 -2.48
CA ILE A 94 7.29 4.02 -2.03
C ILE A 94 7.24 5.32 -2.84
N ALA A 95 8.37 6.02 -2.98
CA ALA A 95 8.39 7.35 -3.60
C ALA A 95 7.91 7.32 -5.06
N THR A 96 8.38 6.37 -5.85
CA THR A 96 8.03 6.22 -7.27
C THR A 96 6.59 5.74 -7.45
N ALA A 97 6.16 4.73 -6.69
CA ALA A 97 4.83 4.17 -6.84
C ALA A 97 3.73 5.16 -6.42
N GLN A 98 3.91 5.85 -5.29
CA GLN A 98 2.91 6.79 -4.75
C GLN A 98 2.77 8.03 -5.63
N SER A 99 3.89 8.58 -6.14
CA SER A 99 3.87 9.72 -7.07
C SER A 99 3.25 9.36 -8.43
N THR A 100 3.56 8.18 -8.97
CA THR A 100 2.99 7.70 -10.24
C THR A 100 1.47 7.54 -10.12
N TRP A 101 1.01 6.91 -9.03
CA TRP A 101 -0.41 6.72 -8.79
C TRP A 101 -1.17 8.05 -8.60
N ALA A 102 -0.66 8.94 -7.76
CA ALA A 102 -1.25 10.26 -7.55
C ALA A 102 -1.30 11.08 -8.85
N GLY A 103 -0.24 10.98 -9.66
CA GLY A 103 -0.15 11.61 -10.96
C GLY A 103 -1.19 11.12 -11.96
N ILE A 104 -1.35 9.80 -12.08
CA ILE A 104 -2.38 9.19 -12.94
C ILE A 104 -3.78 9.63 -12.48
N ILE A 105 -4.06 9.62 -11.18
CA ILE A 105 -5.33 10.12 -10.64
C ILE A 105 -5.58 11.58 -11.03
N ALA A 106 -4.56 12.44 -10.94
CA ALA A 106 -4.70 13.86 -11.30
C ALA A 106 -5.02 14.03 -12.79
N ILE A 107 -4.33 13.30 -13.68
CA ILE A 107 -4.56 13.36 -15.13
C ILE A 107 -5.96 12.84 -15.48
N VAL A 108 -6.35 11.68 -14.93
CA VAL A 108 -7.66 11.07 -15.16
C VAL A 108 -8.77 11.96 -14.61
N SER A 109 -8.59 12.50 -13.40
CA SER A 109 -9.54 13.44 -12.81
C SER A 109 -9.72 14.66 -13.70
N PHE A 110 -8.63 15.29 -14.13
CA PHE A 110 -8.68 16.44 -15.04
C PHE A 110 -9.38 16.12 -16.37
N ALA A 111 -9.04 14.99 -16.99
CA ALA A 111 -9.68 14.54 -18.23
C ALA A 111 -11.18 14.27 -18.04
N SER A 112 -11.55 13.62 -16.93
CA SER A 112 -12.95 13.35 -16.61
C SER A 112 -13.75 14.61 -16.30
N SER A 113 -13.15 15.61 -15.64
CA SER A 113 -13.77 16.91 -15.38
C SER A 113 -14.10 17.63 -16.68
N LEU A 114 -13.19 17.64 -17.65
CA LEU A 114 -13.44 18.26 -18.96
C LEU A 114 -14.54 17.53 -19.74
N VAL A 115 -14.55 16.19 -19.73
CA VAL A 115 -15.49 15.40 -20.55
C VAL A 115 -16.90 15.34 -19.94
N PHE A 116 -17.02 15.13 -18.63
CA PHE A 116 -18.32 14.88 -17.99
C PHE A 116 -18.96 16.14 -17.42
N PHE A 117 -18.17 17.04 -16.86
CA PHE A 117 -18.70 18.20 -16.14
C PHE A 117 -18.75 19.46 -17.01
N ASN A 118 -18.09 19.47 -18.18
CA ASN A 118 -17.96 20.64 -19.06
C ASN A 118 -17.50 21.90 -18.30
N ASP A 119 -16.77 21.72 -17.20
CA ASP A 119 -16.19 22.81 -16.43
C ASP A 119 -15.03 23.39 -17.23
N GLU A 120 -15.28 24.51 -17.91
CA GLU A 120 -14.24 25.22 -18.65
C GLU A 120 -13.23 25.83 -17.65
N PRO A 121 -11.94 25.45 -17.73
CA PRO A 121 -10.94 26.05 -16.87
C PRO A 121 -10.81 27.54 -17.21
N LEU A 122 -10.54 28.35 -16.17
CA LEU A 122 -10.36 29.81 -16.29
C LEU A 122 -9.41 30.21 -17.43
N SER A 123 -8.43 29.35 -17.73
CA SER A 123 -7.67 29.38 -18.98
C SER A 123 -7.19 27.97 -19.37
N MET A 124 -7.67 27.49 -20.53
CA MET A 124 -7.23 26.22 -21.13
C MET A 124 -5.71 26.07 -21.25
N PRO A 125 -4.93 27.08 -21.72
CA PRO A 125 -3.48 26.92 -21.86
C PRO A 125 -2.76 26.72 -20.51
N LEU A 126 -3.24 27.36 -19.44
CA LEU A 126 -2.63 27.24 -18.11
C LEU A 126 -2.89 25.85 -17.51
N ALA A 127 -4.09 25.31 -17.73
CA ALA A 127 -4.44 23.96 -17.31
C ALA A 127 -3.58 22.90 -18.03
N VAL A 128 -3.43 23.02 -19.36
CA VAL A 128 -2.56 22.13 -20.14
C VAL A 128 -1.11 22.23 -19.67
N LEU A 129 -0.60 23.44 -19.42
CA LEU A 129 0.75 23.65 -18.89
C LEU A 129 0.95 22.94 -17.53
N GLY A 130 -0.04 23.04 -16.63
CA GLY A 130 0.00 22.35 -15.34
C GLY A 130 0.06 20.83 -15.48
N VAL A 131 -0.72 20.24 -16.39
CA VAL A 131 -0.70 18.80 -16.67
C VAL A 131 0.65 18.37 -17.25
N VAL A 132 1.21 19.12 -18.20
CA VAL A 132 2.54 18.84 -18.76
C VAL A 132 3.60 18.89 -17.66
N PHE A 133 3.56 19.90 -16.80
CA PHE A 133 4.51 20.03 -15.69
C PHE A 133 4.41 18.86 -14.71
N LEU A 134 3.18 18.41 -14.41
CA LEU A 134 2.91 17.23 -13.58
C LEU A 134 3.49 15.95 -14.21
N ILE A 135 3.28 15.74 -15.52
CA ILE A 135 3.84 14.58 -16.24
C ILE A 135 5.37 14.60 -16.20
N VAL A 136 5.97 15.75 -16.49
CA VAL A 136 7.44 15.92 -16.45
C VAL A 136 7.98 15.61 -15.05
N GLY A 137 7.32 16.08 -13.99
CA GLY A 137 7.70 15.79 -12.62
C GLY A 137 7.71 14.29 -12.30
N ILE A 138 6.68 13.55 -12.73
CA ILE A 138 6.60 12.09 -12.53
C ILE A 138 7.71 11.37 -13.30
N VAL A 139 7.96 11.77 -14.56
CA VAL A 139 9.01 11.17 -15.40
C VAL A 139 10.40 11.40 -14.82
N ILE A 140 10.69 12.62 -14.34
CA ILE A 140 11.96 12.95 -13.69
C ILE A 140 12.14 12.08 -12.44
N LEU A 141 11.12 11.96 -11.60
CA LEU A 141 11.19 11.16 -10.38
C LEU A 141 11.42 9.67 -10.69
N ALA A 142 10.71 9.12 -11.68
CA ALA A 142 10.91 7.75 -12.13
C ALA A 142 12.33 7.51 -12.70
N ALA A 143 12.87 8.46 -13.46
CA ALA A 143 14.22 8.39 -14.02
C ALA A 143 15.31 8.43 -12.93
N VAL A 144 15.11 9.25 -11.90
CA VAL A 144 16.03 9.33 -10.75
C VAL A 144 15.99 8.05 -9.93
N SER A 145 14.81 7.51 -9.64
CA SER A 145 14.66 6.24 -8.90
C SER A 145 15.34 5.07 -9.63
N SER A 146 15.16 4.96 -10.95
CA SER A 146 15.75 3.88 -11.76
C SER A 146 17.29 3.88 -11.73
N ARG A 147 17.92 5.06 -11.59
CA ARG A 147 19.38 5.18 -11.47
C ARG A 147 19.90 4.74 -10.11
N SER A 148 19.10 4.88 -9.05
CA SER A 148 19.48 4.48 -7.71
C SER A 148 19.65 2.96 -7.61
N ASP A 149 18.77 2.20 -8.26
CA ASP A 149 18.84 0.74 -8.28
C ASP A 149 20.03 0.22 -9.10
N SER A 150 20.42 0.95 -10.16
CA SER A 150 21.54 0.59 -11.04
C SER A 150 22.93 0.81 -10.42
N ASN A 151 23.04 1.76 -9.48
CA ASN A 151 24.28 2.12 -8.79
C ASN A 151 24.45 1.43 -7.43
N ALA A 152 23.49 0.60 -7.02
CA ALA A 152 23.67 -0.22 -5.83
C ALA A 152 24.89 -1.15 -6.05
N PRO A 153 25.92 -1.11 -5.18
CA PRO A 153 27.01 -2.06 -5.25
C PRO A 153 26.40 -3.47 -5.26
N ASN A 154 26.95 -4.37 -6.07
CA ASN A 154 26.64 -5.80 -6.00
C ASN A 154 27.12 -6.38 -4.66
N THR A 155 26.57 -5.91 -3.54
CA THR A 155 26.64 -6.62 -2.27
C THR A 155 25.62 -7.73 -2.37
N PRO A 156 26.05 -9.00 -2.39
CA PRO A 156 25.14 -10.12 -2.37
C PRO A 156 24.20 -9.97 -1.16
N PRO A 157 22.94 -10.43 -1.27
CA PRO A 157 21.96 -10.29 -0.19
C PRO A 157 22.55 -10.81 1.12
N PRO A 158 22.51 -10.04 2.22
CA PRO A 158 22.89 -10.52 3.54
C PRO A 158 21.82 -11.51 4.00
N GLY A 159 21.94 -12.76 3.55
CA GLY A 159 20.91 -13.77 3.74
C GLY A 159 21.18 -15.13 3.09
N ASP A 160 22.16 -15.25 2.19
CA ASP A 160 22.65 -16.57 1.76
C ASP A 160 23.89 -16.97 2.58
N SER A 161 23.70 -17.02 3.89
CA SER A 161 24.61 -17.72 4.81
C SER A 161 23.91 -18.94 5.41
N SER A 162 22.94 -19.52 4.71
CA SER A 162 22.70 -20.95 4.87
C SER A 162 23.98 -21.63 4.42
N PRO A 163 24.75 -22.29 5.31
CA PRO A 163 25.91 -23.05 4.89
C PRO A 163 25.42 -24.03 3.82
N PRO A 164 25.98 -24.04 2.59
CA PRO A 164 25.72 -25.10 1.65
C PRO A 164 26.27 -26.36 2.32
N ASP A 165 25.37 -27.21 2.84
CA ASP A 165 25.57 -28.60 3.30
C ASP A 165 24.69 -28.98 4.51
N GLN A 166 24.11 -28.03 5.27
CA GLN A 166 23.47 -28.41 6.54
C GLN A 166 22.07 -29.02 6.37
N THR A 167 21.32 -28.60 5.35
CA THR A 167 19.98 -29.16 5.07
C THR A 167 20.07 -30.57 4.48
N ASP A 168 21.08 -30.83 3.65
CA ASP A 168 21.34 -32.16 3.09
C ASP A 168 21.95 -33.10 4.14
N ALA A 169 22.82 -32.59 5.03
CA ALA A 169 23.31 -33.35 6.18
C ALA A 169 22.20 -33.65 7.20
N LEU A 170 21.25 -32.75 7.41
CA LEU A 170 20.08 -33.02 8.26
C LEU A 170 19.11 -34.01 7.62
N LEU A 171 18.86 -33.91 6.31
CA LEU A 171 18.03 -34.89 5.60
C LEU A 171 18.68 -36.27 5.58
N ASN A 172 19.99 -36.38 5.40
CA ASN A 172 20.69 -37.66 5.49
C ASN A 172 20.68 -38.23 6.92
N ASN A 173 20.92 -37.41 7.95
CA ASN A 173 20.81 -37.87 9.34
C ASN A 173 19.37 -38.27 9.73
N LEU A 174 18.33 -37.61 9.19
CA LEU A 174 16.93 -37.96 9.43
C LEU A 174 16.47 -39.20 8.64
N LEU A 175 17.12 -39.54 7.54
CA LEU A 175 16.85 -40.76 6.77
C LEU A 175 17.65 -41.97 7.30
N ASP A 176 18.75 -41.74 8.01
CA ASP A 176 19.58 -42.79 8.62
C ASP A 176 19.10 -43.19 10.03
N ASP A 177 18.22 -42.42 10.68
CA ASP A 177 17.62 -42.82 11.96
C ASP A 177 16.41 -43.76 11.71
N PRO A 178 16.50 -45.06 12.04
CA PRO A 178 15.36 -45.95 11.95
C PRO A 178 14.28 -45.46 12.92
N ILE A 179 13.06 -45.24 12.39
CA ILE A 179 11.87 -44.81 13.12
C ILE A 179 11.79 -45.58 14.45
N GLN A 180 12.18 -44.91 15.54
CA GLN A 180 12.07 -45.48 16.87
C GLN A 180 10.57 -45.61 17.18
N PRO A 181 10.08 -46.80 17.59
CA PRO A 181 8.69 -46.98 17.98
C PRO A 181 8.31 -45.99 19.08
N PHE A 182 7.17 -45.32 18.90
CA PHE A 182 6.65 -44.33 19.84
C PHE A 182 6.39 -45.00 21.20
N GLU A 183 7.29 -44.80 22.17
CA GLU A 183 7.12 -45.32 23.52
C GLU A 183 6.12 -44.41 24.26
N PRO A 184 4.94 -44.90 24.67
CA PRO A 184 3.95 -44.08 25.36
C PRO A 184 4.48 -43.72 26.75
N GLN A 185 4.78 -42.44 26.95
CA GLN A 185 5.18 -41.94 28.27
C GLN A 185 4.01 -42.10 29.24
N SER A 186 4.17 -43.05 30.16
CA SER A 186 3.26 -43.25 31.28
C SER A 186 3.26 -42.00 32.18
N PRO A 187 2.08 -41.45 32.53
CA PRO A 187 2.00 -40.27 33.38
C PRO A 187 2.52 -40.60 34.78
N LEU A 188 3.57 -39.90 35.20
CA LEU A 188 4.09 -39.92 36.56
C LEU A 188 3.04 -39.33 37.51
N LEU A 189 2.18 -40.21 38.03
CA LEU A 189 1.47 -40.00 39.28
C LEU A 189 2.48 -40.22 40.42
N SER A 190 2.81 -39.15 41.13
CA SER A 190 3.41 -39.24 42.46
C SER A 190 2.59 -38.41 43.46
N PRO A 191 2.47 -38.89 44.71
CA PRO A 191 1.37 -38.67 45.64
C PRO A 191 1.35 -37.31 46.36
#